data_AF-A0A2V8TFD7-F1
#
_entry.id   AF-A0A2V8TFD7-F1
#
_cell.length_a   1.000
_cell.length_b   1.000
_cell.length_c   1.000
_cell.angle_alpha   90.00
_cell.angle_beta   90.00
_cell.angle_gamma   90.00
#
_symmetry.space_group_name_H-M   'P 1'
#
loop_
_entity.id
_entity.type
_entity.pdbx_description
1 polymer ?
#
loop_
_entity_poly.entity_id
_entity_poly.type
_entity_poly.pdbx_seq_one_letter_code
_entity_poly.pdbx_strand_id
1 'polypeptide(L)' 'MMEAISLVGQLNGRAGALMNSSEELISRARSGDDEAFRLIFGRYGRPIISFIYDMVGRRDLAEELTQETFVRAY' A
#
# COMPACT_ATOMS: atom_id res chain seq x y z
N MET A 1 3.23 23.29 -2.65
CA MET A 1 4.16 22.94 -1.56
C MET A 1 3.51 21.91 -0.63
N MET A 2 3.14 20.74 -1.17
CA MET A 2 2.50 19.63 -0.43
C MET A 2 3.03 18.26 -0.89
N GLU A 3 4.12 18.21 -1.66
CA GLU A 3 4.67 16.95 -2.22
C GLU A 3 5.84 16.37 -1.41
N ALA A 4 6.51 17.17 -0.58
CA ALA A 4 7.71 16.74 0.13
C ALA A 4 7.44 15.83 1.34
N ILE A 5 6.27 15.98 2.00
CA ILE A 5 5.94 15.23 3.23
C ILE A 5 5.52 13.78 2.91
N SER A 6 4.88 13.55 1.75
CA SER A 6 4.54 12.20 1.28
C SER A 6 5.80 11.37 0.97
N LEU A 7 6.85 12.00 0.44
CA LEU A 7 8.07 11.31 0.03
C LEU A 7 8.81 10.66 1.21
N VAL A 8 8.95 11.35 2.34
CA VAL A 8 9.69 10.84 3.52
C VAL A 8 8.96 9.65 4.18
N GLY A 9 7.62 9.69 4.25
CA GLY A 9 6.81 8.56 4.73
C GLY A 9 6.83 7.35 3.79
N GLN A 10 6.80 7.60 2.48
CA GLN A 10 6.91 6.56 1.44
C GLN A 10 8.29 5.88 1.43
N LEU A 11 9.36 6.61 1.75
CA LEU A 11 10.74 6.09 1.80
C LEU A 11 10.99 5.22 3.04
N ASN A 12 10.51 5.63 4.22
CA ASN A 12 10.64 4.83 5.44
C ASN A 12 9.86 3.51 5.35
N GLY A 13 8.65 3.52 4.79
CA GLY A 13 7.88 2.30 4.54
C GLY A 13 8.54 1.37 3.51
N ARG A 14 9.19 1.93 2.48
CA ARG A 14 9.96 1.14 1.50
C ARG A 14 11.17 0.45 2.12
N ALA A 15 11.92 1.13 2.97
CA ALA A 15 13.08 0.56 3.64
C ALA A 15 12.68 -0.58 4.60
N GLY A 16 11.64 -0.36 5.42
CA GLY A 16 11.09 -1.40 6.30
C GLY A 16 10.54 -2.61 5.52
N ALA A 17 9.83 -2.38 4.40
CA ALA A 17 9.31 -3.45 3.57
C ALA A 17 10.42 -4.26 2.89
N LEU A 18 11.52 -3.63 2.47
CA LEU A 18 12.67 -4.32 1.87
C LEU A 18 13.46 -5.18 2.87
N MET A 19 13.44 -4.82 4.16
CA MET A 19 14.12 -5.56 5.22
C MET A 19 13.34 -6.79 5.73
N ASN A 20 12.04 -6.88 5.46
CA ASN A 20 11.18 -7.99 5.90
C ASN A 20 10.79 -8.87 4.70
N SER A 21 10.70 -10.18 4.93
CA SER A 21 10.16 -11.09 3.91
C SER A 21 8.66 -10.83 3.69
N SER A 22 8.16 -11.05 2.48
CA SER A 22 6.73 -10.88 2.18
C SER A 22 5.84 -11.77 3.06
N GLU A 23 6.29 -12.99 3.34
CA GLU A 23 5.56 -13.96 4.18
C GLU A 23 5.46 -13.50 5.64
N GLU A 24 6.54 -12.93 6.19
CA GLU A 24 6.55 -12.37 7.54
C GLU A 24 5.60 -11.18 7.67
N LEU A 25 5.62 -10.25 6.72
CA LEU A 25 4.70 -9.11 6.71
C LEU A 25 3.24 -9.58 6.65
N ILE A 26 2.93 -10.57 5.81
CA ILE A 26 1.58 -11.14 5.71
C ILE A 26 1.18 -11.80 7.03
N SER A 27 2.06 -12.59 7.64
CA SER A 27 1.78 -13.26 8.92
C SER A 27 1.49 -12.26 10.04
N ARG A 28 2.30 -11.20 10.13
CA ARG A 28 2.12 -10.13 11.12
C ARG A 28 0.84 -9.34 10.88
N ALA A 29 0.57 -8.93 9.64
CA ALA A 29 -0.66 -8.21 9.28
C ALA A 29 -1.91 -9.02 9.62
N ARG A 30 -1.93 -10.32 9.31
CA ARG A 30 -3.02 -11.25 9.69
C ARG A 30 -3.19 -11.42 11.20
N SER A 31 -2.17 -11.07 11.98
CA SER A 31 -2.21 -11.09 13.44
C SER A 31 -2.63 -9.74 14.05
N GLY A 32 -3.02 -8.77 13.21
CA GLY A 32 -3.45 -7.42 13.64
C GLY A 32 -2.31 -6.39 13.75
N ASP A 33 -1.13 -6.66 13.18
CA ASP A 33 -0.03 -5.69 13.16
C ASP A 33 -0.25 -4.62 12.07
N ASP A 34 -0.74 -3.46 12.50
CA ASP A 34 -1.00 -2.30 11.63
C ASP A 34 0.25 -1.78 10.92
N GLU A 35 1.44 -1.91 11.52
CA GLU A 35 2.68 -1.50 10.85
C GLU A 35 3.02 -2.47 9.72
N ALA A 36 2.87 -3.77 9.95
CA ALA A 36 3.04 -4.75 8.88
C ALA A 36 2.08 -4.50 7.72
N PHE A 37 0.82 -4.17 8.01
CA PHE A 37 -0.15 -3.80 6.97
C PHE A 37 0.22 -2.50 6.25
N ARG A 38 0.67 -1.46 6.97
CA ARG A 38 1.18 -0.21 6.36
C ARG A 38 2.36 -0.46 5.43
N LEU A 39 3.27 -1.38 5.76
CA LEU A 39 4.39 -1.76 4.89
C LEU A 39 3.91 -2.47 3.62
N ILE A 40 2.91 -3.35 3.73
CA ILE A 40 2.24 -3.99 2.57
C ILE A 40 1.60 -2.91 1.68
N PHE A 41 0.84 -1.99 2.26
CA PHE A 41 0.25 -0.86 1.53
C PHE A 41 1.32 -0.01 0.84
N GLY A 42 2.41 0.32 1.52
CA GLY A 42 3.53 1.08 0.94
C GLY A 42 4.19 0.39 -0.25
N ARG A 43 4.22 -0.95 -0.26
CA ARG A 43 4.78 -1.76 -1.36
C ARG A 43 3.81 -1.87 -2.55
N TYR A 44 2.53 -2.13 -2.29
CA TYR A 44 1.56 -2.52 -3.33
C TYR A 44 0.57 -1.42 -3.72
N GLY A 45 0.44 -0.35 -2.95
CA GLY A 45 -0.55 0.71 -3.20
C GLY A 45 -0.43 1.32 -4.60
N ARG A 46 0.77 1.76 -4.99
CA ARG A 46 0.98 2.37 -6.31
C ARG A 46 0.80 1.35 -7.47
N PRO A 47 1.38 0.14 -7.42
CA PRO A 47 1.10 -0.90 -8.41
C PRO A 47 -0.40 -1.23 -8.56
N ILE A 48 -1.15 -1.31 -7.46
CA ILE A 48 -2.59 -1.63 -7.49
C ILE A 48 -3.40 -0.48 -8.09
N ILE A 49 -3.12 0.78 -7.73
CA ILE A 49 -3.79 1.94 -8.34
C ILE A 49 -3.57 1.97 -9.85
N SER A 50 -2.33 1.74 -10.31
CA SER A 50 -2.03 1.68 -11.75
C SER A 50 -2.79 0.56 -12.44
N PHE A 51 -2.77 -0.65 -11.87
CA PHE A 51 -3.50 -1.79 -12.42
C PHE A 51 -5.01 -1.53 -12.53
N ILE A 52 -5.62 -0.95 -11.51
CA ILE A 52 -7.05 -0.63 -11.53
C ILE A 52 -7.35 0.51 -12.50
N TYR A 53 -6.51 1.55 -12.53
CA TYR A 53 -6.64 2.64 -13.48
C TYR A 53 -6.60 2.15 -14.93
N ASP A 54 -5.72 1.20 -15.25
CA ASP A 54 -5.64 0.61 -16.59
C ASP A 54 -6.93 -0.13 -16.99
N MET A 55 -7.70 -0.63 -16.02
CA MET A 55 -8.99 -1.29 -16.26
C MET A 55 -10.16 -0.32 -16.37
N VAL A 56 -10.19 0.75 -15.57
CA VAL A 56 -11.38 1.62 -15.44
C VAL A 56 -11.23 2.99 -16.11
N GLY A 57 -10.01 3.40 -16.46
CA GLY A 57 -9.71 4.67 -17.13
C GLY A 57 -10.04 5.93 -16.33
N ARG A 58 -10.36 5.79 -15.03
CA ARG A 58 -10.83 6.86 -14.15
C ARG A 58 -10.04 6.85 -12.85
N ARG A 59 -9.36 7.96 -12.57
CA ARG A 59 -8.46 8.08 -11.41
C ARG A 59 -9.20 8.03 -10.08
N ASP A 60 -10.31 8.74 -9.97
CA ASP A 60 -11.16 8.78 -8.78
C ASP A 60 -11.68 7.39 -8.42
N LEU A 61 -12.22 6.68 -9.41
CA LEU A 61 -12.71 5.32 -9.23
C LEU A 61 -11.58 4.33 -8.92
N ALA A 62 -10.41 4.49 -9.53
CA ALA A 62 -9.25 3.65 -9.23
C ALA A 62 -8.74 3.82 -7.80
N GLU A 63 -8.76 5.05 -7.27
CA GLU A 63 -8.41 5.34 -5.88
C GLU A 63 -9.42 4.72 -4.90
N GLU A 64 -10.72 4.84 -5.17
CA GLU A 64 -11.79 4.23 -4.37
C GLU A 64 -11.68 2.70 -4.33
N LEU A 65 -11.54 2.06 -5.50
CA LEU A 65 -11.41 0.60 -5.60
C LEU A 65 -10.11 0.10 -4.96
N THR A 66 -9.03 0.89 -5.02
CA THR A 66 -7.79 0.57 -4.31
C THR A 66 -8.03 0.54 -2.81
N GLN A 67 -8.68 1.58 -2.26
CA GLN A 67 -9.00 1.64 -0.84
C GLN A 67 -9.85 0.43 -0.42
N GLU A 68 -10.92 0.13 -1.15
CA GLU A 68 -11.78 -1.03 -0.90
C GLU A 68 -10.99 -2.35 -0.95
N THR A 69 -10.05 -2.48 -1.88
CA THR A 69 -9.19 -3.67 -1.99
C THR A 69 -8.34 -3.87 -0.73
N PHE A 70 -7.72 -2.80 -0.22
CA PHE A 70 -6.93 -2.88 1.01
C PHE A 70 -7.81 -3.09 2.24
N VAL A 71 -8.97 -2.43 2.33
CA VAL A 71 -9.93 -2.64 3.43
C VAL A 71 -10.38 -4.10 3.49
N ARG A 72 -10.61 -4.77 2.35
CA ARG A 72 -10.97 -6.20 2.32
C ARG A 72 -9.81 -7.15 2.62
N ALA A 73 -8.59 -6.70 2.38
CA ALA A 73 -7.39 -7.50 2.61
C ALA A 73 -6.93 -7.48 4.08
N TYR A 74 -7.40 -6.50 4.86
CA TYR A 74 -7.18 -6.35 6.30
C TYR A 74 -8.28 -7.08 7.09
#